data_AF-A0A217EZ66-F1
#
_entry.id   AF-A0A217EZ66-F1
#
_cell.length_a   1.000
_cell.length_b   1.000
_cell.length_c   1.000
_cell.angle_alpha   90.00
_cell.angle_beta   90.00
_cell.angle_gamma   90.00
#
_symmetry.space_group_name_H-M   'P 1'
#
loop_
_entity.id
_entity.type
_entity.pdbx_description
1 polymer ?
#
loop_
_entity_poly.entity_id
_entity_poly.type
_entity_poly.pdbx_seq_one_letter_code
_entity_poly.pdbx_strand_id
1 'polypeptide(L)'
;MKTTTTSASALATAPVGSSLVEDAYGALTKSFEQFCLMAGIESLTQMMNEDVARLAGDRYEHCPGKPGYRWGRTKSQVGFHGGKIEVDRPRVRSKATGKEMALPSWEEIAAGGYLDQWAMNLMVMNMATRKFGRAVRLPEAGVPADAGSGLSSSAVSRRFKALTQAKLDEWMASDLSELDLVAIQIDGLHLDDHLLMIGAVGIEASGQKHPLGVVEGATENAATVQALLDNLIERGVNPEGCYLFIVDGAKALSKALRRTFGADIPIQRCQVHKARNITDRLAPKHHAAVRRALKQAWEMDDAEKAERLIRNLARRFEQEAPDVSRSILEGLDEILTVVRLGLPLELRRSLASTNIIESMNSVIRQVCRNVKRWRDARMALRWTAAGMFEAKKGFRRLKAYKQLPILKQALIDHRQKDQIDQVKNAA
;
A
#
# COMPACT_ATOMS: atom_id res chain seq x y z
N MET A 1 27.18 47.97 20.58
CA MET A 1 25.72 47.79 20.37
C MET A 1 25.37 46.33 20.60
N LYS A 2 24.62 46.03 21.67
CA LYS A 2 24.15 44.67 21.95
C LYS A 2 23.01 44.35 20.97
N THR A 3 23.20 43.35 20.13
CA THR A 3 22.17 42.78 19.26
C THR A 3 21.18 42.02 20.15
N THR A 4 19.99 42.58 20.32
CA THR A 4 18.90 41.92 21.04
C THR A 4 18.28 40.88 20.09
N THR A 5 18.74 39.64 20.17
CA THR A 5 18.08 38.51 19.50
C THR A 5 16.86 38.11 20.32
N THR A 6 15.70 38.67 19.97
CA THR A 6 14.42 38.19 20.50
C THR A 6 14.25 36.73 20.06
N SER A 7 14.17 35.80 21.02
CA SER A 7 14.03 34.38 20.72
C SER A 7 12.67 34.12 20.07
N ALA A 8 12.61 33.17 19.12
CA ALA A 8 11.37 32.78 18.45
C ALA A 8 10.26 32.32 19.43
N SER A 9 10.64 31.89 20.64
CA SER A 9 9.73 31.55 21.73
C SER A 9 9.00 32.76 22.33
N ALA A 10 9.53 33.99 22.22
CA ALA A 10 8.91 35.19 22.79
C ALA A 10 7.79 35.76 21.90
N LEU A 11 7.85 35.53 20.59
CA LEU A 11 6.84 36.01 19.62
C LEU A 11 5.51 35.24 19.71
N ALA A 12 5.50 34.01 20.23
CA ALA A 12 4.29 33.21 20.45
C ALA A 12 3.49 33.61 21.72
N THR A 13 3.96 34.64 22.44
CA THR A 13 3.39 35.08 23.74
C THR A 13 3.11 36.59 23.81
N ALA A 14 3.25 37.32 22.71
CA ALA A 14 3.02 38.77 22.70
C ALA A 14 1.52 39.12 22.86
N PRO A 15 1.16 40.15 23.65
CA PRO A 15 -0.22 40.57 23.83
C PRO A 15 -0.76 41.21 22.54
N VAL A 16 -2.00 40.84 22.19
CA VAL A 16 -2.68 41.25 20.95
C VAL A 16 -2.91 42.77 20.92
N GLY A 17 -2.34 43.40 19.90
CA GLY A 17 -2.49 44.81 19.52
C GLY A 17 -1.88 45.01 18.12
N SER A 18 -2.09 46.19 17.51
CA SER A 18 -1.71 46.56 16.13
C SER A 18 -0.24 46.32 15.72
N SER A 19 0.64 45.89 16.63
CA SER A 19 2.05 45.59 16.36
C SER A 19 2.28 44.28 15.60
N LEU A 20 1.37 43.30 15.65
CA LEU A 20 1.59 41.99 14.99
C LEU A 20 1.59 42.08 13.45
N VAL A 21 0.81 43.01 12.88
CA VAL A 21 0.76 43.22 11.42
C VAL A 21 2.02 43.96 10.94
N GLU A 22 2.54 44.90 11.73
CA GLU A 22 3.82 45.58 11.46
C GLU A 22 5.02 44.62 11.62
N ASP A 23 5.00 43.77 12.66
CA ASP A 23 5.99 42.70 12.87
C ASP A 23 5.92 41.64 11.75
N ALA A 24 4.72 41.32 11.25
CA ALA A 24 4.53 40.42 10.11
C ALA A 24 5.05 41.02 8.79
N TYR A 25 4.89 42.33 8.58
CA TYR A 25 5.49 43.04 7.44
C TYR A 25 7.03 43.06 7.52
N GLY A 26 7.59 43.19 8.72
CA GLY A 26 9.04 43.05 8.98
C GLY A 26 9.58 41.62 8.82
N ALA A 27 8.72 40.60 8.99
CA ALA A 27 9.04 39.20 8.70
C ALA A 27 8.98 38.88 7.19
N LEU A 28 8.19 39.63 6.41
CA LEU A 28 8.05 39.47 4.96
C LEU A 28 9.39 39.64 4.22
N THR A 29 10.30 40.48 4.73
CA THR A 29 11.66 40.65 4.19
C THR A 29 12.59 39.46 4.46
N LYS A 30 12.19 38.47 5.28
CA LYS A 30 13.00 37.29 5.65
C LYS A 30 12.35 35.94 5.33
N SER A 31 11.03 35.78 5.47
CA SER A 31 10.33 34.51 5.16
C SER A 31 8.82 34.70 4.98
N PHE A 32 8.31 34.36 3.80
CA PHE A 32 6.86 34.33 3.53
C PHE A 32 6.12 33.31 4.42
N GLU A 33 6.75 32.20 4.77
CA GLU A 33 6.13 31.19 5.65
C GLU A 33 5.86 31.73 7.06
N GLN A 34 6.78 32.57 7.58
CA GLN A 34 6.58 33.22 8.87
C GLN A 34 5.45 34.25 8.82
N PHE A 35 5.35 35.00 7.73
CA PHE A 35 4.23 35.90 7.51
C PHE A 35 2.89 35.13 7.51
N CYS A 36 2.78 34.04 6.75
CA CYS A 36 1.58 33.20 6.72
C CYS A 36 1.23 32.62 8.10
N LEU A 37 2.24 32.21 8.87
CA LEU A 37 2.06 31.73 10.24
C LEU A 37 1.46 32.83 11.13
N MET A 38 2.07 34.01 11.16
CA MET A 38 1.63 35.12 12.02
C MET A 38 0.24 35.63 11.63
N ALA A 39 0.01 35.86 10.33
CA ALA A 39 -1.28 36.28 9.82
C ALA A 39 -2.38 35.23 10.09
N GLY A 40 -2.05 33.93 9.96
CA GLY A 40 -2.96 32.84 10.27
C GLY A 40 -3.31 32.75 11.76
N ILE A 41 -2.33 32.92 12.66
CA ILE A 41 -2.57 32.96 14.12
C ILE A 41 -3.46 34.16 14.49
N GLU A 42 -3.23 35.33 13.91
CA GLU A 42 -4.05 36.51 14.17
C GLU A 42 -5.47 36.31 13.67
N SER A 43 -5.64 35.81 12.44
CA SER A 43 -6.95 35.50 11.87
C SER A 43 -7.73 34.49 12.72
N LEU A 44 -7.07 33.41 13.14
CA LEU A 44 -7.68 32.42 14.04
C LEU A 44 -8.03 33.04 15.41
N THR A 45 -7.18 33.93 15.93
CA THR A 45 -7.45 34.63 17.19
C THR A 45 -8.69 35.52 17.07
N GLN A 46 -8.84 36.24 15.96
CA GLN A 46 -10.04 37.03 15.68
C GLN A 46 -11.29 36.15 15.60
N MET A 47 -11.25 35.06 14.83
CA MET A 47 -12.37 34.12 14.71
C MET A 47 -12.78 33.53 16.08
N MET A 48 -11.80 33.13 16.90
CA MET A 48 -12.07 32.64 18.25
C MET A 48 -12.65 33.71 19.17
N ASN A 49 -12.24 34.98 19.02
CA ASN A 49 -12.81 36.09 19.79
C ASN A 49 -14.26 36.39 19.36
N GLU A 50 -14.57 36.27 18.08
CA GLU A 50 -15.94 36.37 17.56
C GLU A 50 -16.83 35.23 18.11
N ASP A 51 -16.31 34.00 18.19
CA ASP A 51 -17.00 32.89 18.87
C ASP A 51 -17.28 33.22 20.34
N VAL A 52 -16.28 33.74 21.05
CA VAL A 52 -16.41 34.14 22.45
C VAL A 52 -17.45 35.25 22.61
N ALA A 53 -17.45 36.27 21.74
CA ALA A 53 -18.42 37.36 21.78
C ALA A 53 -19.85 36.85 21.55
N ARG A 54 -20.03 35.90 20.61
CA ARG A 54 -21.32 35.23 20.40
C ARG A 54 -21.81 34.50 21.65
N LEU A 55 -20.92 33.83 22.38
CA LEU A 55 -21.26 33.00 23.54
C LEU A 55 -21.31 33.74 24.89
N ALA A 56 -20.56 34.83 25.06
CA ALA A 56 -20.35 35.50 26.34
C ALA A 56 -20.51 37.04 26.29
N GLY A 57 -20.79 37.64 25.13
CA GLY A 57 -20.88 39.10 24.95
C GLY A 57 -19.53 39.75 24.72
N ASP A 58 -19.47 41.08 24.49
CA ASP A 58 -18.23 41.81 24.23
C ASP A 58 -17.38 42.02 25.49
N ARG A 59 -16.09 42.34 25.31
CA ARG A 59 -15.13 42.36 26.43
C ARG A 59 -15.51 43.48 27.39
N TYR A 60 -15.59 43.15 28.69
CA TYR A 60 -16.04 44.04 29.77
C TYR A 60 -17.52 44.44 29.72
N GLU A 61 -18.31 43.85 28.82
CA GLU A 61 -19.76 44.03 28.79
C GLU A 61 -20.45 42.91 29.59
N HIS A 62 -21.41 43.29 30.43
CA HIS A 62 -22.25 42.33 31.13
C HIS A 62 -23.49 42.02 30.30
N CYS A 63 -23.53 40.84 29.66
CA CYS A 63 -24.66 40.39 28.87
C CYS A 63 -25.41 39.24 29.58
N PRO A 64 -26.53 39.52 30.30
CA PRO A 64 -27.25 38.50 31.06
C PRO A 64 -27.78 37.36 30.18
N GLY A 65 -28.27 37.69 28.97
CA GLY A 65 -28.88 36.74 28.03
C GLY A 65 -27.91 35.81 27.29
N LYS A 66 -26.61 35.90 27.53
CA LYS A 66 -25.61 35.03 26.90
C LYS A 66 -25.43 33.71 27.68
N PRO A 67 -25.27 32.57 26.99
CA PRO A 67 -25.23 31.24 27.62
C PRO A 67 -23.96 30.95 28.43
N GLY A 68 -22.89 31.70 28.20
CA GLY A 68 -21.60 31.51 28.87
C GLY A 68 -20.99 32.79 29.43
N TYR A 69 -19.84 32.63 30.09
CA TYR A 69 -18.99 33.70 30.59
C TYR A 69 -17.51 33.38 30.30
N ARG A 70 -16.68 34.42 30.18
CA ARG A 70 -15.25 34.28 29.88
C ARG A 70 -14.49 33.68 31.09
N TRP A 71 -13.59 32.75 30.82
CA TRP A 71 -12.83 32.02 31.85
C TRP A 71 -11.30 32.20 31.74
N GLY A 72 -10.82 32.96 30.76
CA GLY A 72 -9.40 33.20 30.51
C GLY A 72 -8.91 32.58 29.21
N ARG A 73 -7.61 32.27 29.13
CA ARG A 73 -6.96 31.65 27.96
C ARG A 73 -6.18 30.41 28.37
N THR A 74 -5.92 29.53 27.41
CA THR A 74 -5.03 28.38 27.58
C THR A 74 -4.16 28.21 26.35
N LYS A 75 -2.94 27.74 26.53
CA LYS A 75 -2.12 27.25 25.42
C LYS A 75 -2.76 26.00 24.84
N SER A 76 -2.87 25.95 23.53
CA SER A 76 -3.43 24.82 22.77
C SER A 76 -2.62 24.62 21.50
N GLN A 77 -2.67 23.43 20.91
CA GLN A 77 -1.85 23.09 19.74
C GLN A 77 -2.68 22.87 18.49
N VAL A 78 -2.25 23.44 17.38
CA VAL A 78 -2.85 23.28 16.04
C VAL A 78 -1.79 22.82 15.04
N GLY A 79 -2.22 22.10 13.99
CA GLY A 79 -1.32 21.64 12.93
C GLY A 79 -0.85 22.79 12.03
N PHE A 80 0.46 22.83 11.72
CA PHE A 80 1.06 23.77 10.78
C PHE A 80 2.39 23.21 10.25
N HIS A 81 2.64 23.27 8.93
CA HIS A 81 3.89 22.81 8.27
C HIS A 81 4.42 21.48 8.83
N GLY A 82 3.65 20.39 8.65
CA GLY A 82 4.06 19.03 9.02
C GLY A 82 4.40 18.82 10.50
N GLY A 83 3.97 19.72 11.38
CA GLY A 83 4.06 19.59 12.84
C GLY A 83 2.89 20.32 13.52
N LYS A 84 3.03 20.54 14.83
CA LYS A 84 2.13 21.39 15.61
C LYS A 84 2.82 22.69 16.01
N ILE A 85 2.02 23.73 16.21
CA ILE A 85 2.40 25.01 16.80
C ILE A 85 1.50 25.28 18.01
N GLU A 86 1.98 26.07 18.94
CA GLU A 86 1.20 26.49 20.10
C GLU A 86 0.50 27.84 19.82
N VAL A 87 -0.77 27.96 20.22
CA VAL A 87 -1.58 29.17 20.11
C VAL A 87 -2.37 29.42 21.39
N ASP A 88 -2.62 30.69 21.70
CA ASP A 88 -3.43 31.10 22.85
C ASP A 88 -4.92 31.02 22.55
N ARG A 89 -5.58 29.97 23.04
CA ARG A 89 -7.02 29.76 22.88
C ARG A 89 -7.82 30.39 24.02
N PRO A 90 -8.78 31.29 23.74
CA PRO A 90 -9.69 31.79 24.76
C PRO A 90 -10.65 30.70 25.25
N ARG A 91 -11.17 30.84 26.47
CA ARG A 91 -12.05 29.87 27.12
C ARG A 91 -13.36 30.53 27.55
N VAL A 92 -14.46 29.85 27.27
CA VAL A 92 -15.81 30.20 27.74
C VAL A 92 -16.32 29.05 28.59
N ARG A 93 -16.98 29.36 29.71
CA ARG A 93 -17.70 28.36 30.52
C ARG A 93 -19.20 28.63 30.46
N SER A 94 -19.96 27.55 30.40
CA SER A 94 -21.42 27.59 30.44
C SER A 94 -21.90 28.07 31.82
N LYS A 95 -22.84 29.01 31.85
CA LYS A 95 -23.49 29.41 33.11
C LYS A 95 -24.36 28.30 33.71
N ALA A 96 -24.97 27.47 32.85
CA ALA A 96 -25.86 26.40 33.27
C ALA A 96 -25.11 25.18 33.84
N THR A 97 -23.97 24.82 33.24
CA THR A 97 -23.28 23.56 33.57
C THR A 97 -21.90 23.76 34.21
N GLY A 98 -21.33 24.97 34.16
CA GLY A 98 -19.96 25.25 34.61
C GLY A 98 -18.86 24.61 33.74
N LYS A 99 -19.22 23.84 32.71
CA LYS A 99 -18.28 23.17 31.81
C LYS A 99 -17.77 24.13 30.73
N GLU A 100 -16.58 23.84 30.23
CA GLU A 100 -16.01 24.59 29.11
C GLU A 100 -16.83 24.37 27.84
N MET A 101 -17.10 25.46 27.13
CA MET A 101 -17.83 25.47 25.88
C MET A 101 -16.85 25.40 24.70
N ALA A 102 -17.27 24.68 23.67
CA ALA A 102 -16.60 24.64 22.39
C ALA A 102 -16.60 26.01 21.70
N LEU A 103 -15.50 26.33 21.01
CA LEU A 103 -15.44 27.42 20.06
C LEU A 103 -15.46 26.81 18.66
N PRO A 104 -16.51 27.03 17.84
CA PRO A 104 -16.62 26.41 16.53
C PRO A 104 -15.38 26.58 15.64
N SER A 105 -14.80 27.79 15.59
CA SER A 105 -13.59 28.07 14.82
C SER A 105 -12.38 27.25 15.30
N TRP A 106 -12.29 26.99 16.61
CA TRP A 106 -11.23 26.15 17.17
C TRP A 106 -11.44 24.68 16.85
N GLU A 107 -12.66 24.16 16.97
CA GLU A 107 -12.94 22.75 16.69
C GLU A 107 -12.64 22.40 15.24
N GLU A 108 -13.05 23.26 14.31
CA GLU A 108 -12.78 23.10 12.89
C GLU A 108 -11.27 23.05 12.61
N ILE A 109 -10.52 24.01 13.14
CA ILE A 109 -9.08 24.10 12.86
C ILE A 109 -8.25 23.05 13.60
N ALA A 110 -8.69 22.62 14.79
CA ALA A 110 -8.02 21.57 15.57
C ALA A 110 -8.28 20.16 14.99
N ALA A 111 -9.43 19.96 14.37
CA ALA A 111 -9.72 18.76 13.58
C ALA A 111 -8.96 18.76 12.24
N GLY A 112 -8.65 19.95 11.71
CA GLY A 112 -7.87 20.13 10.49
C GLY A 112 -6.39 19.78 10.63
N GLY A 113 -5.78 19.41 9.50
CA GLY A 113 -4.33 19.28 9.37
C GLY A 113 -3.88 18.01 8.66
N TYR A 114 -2.63 18.05 8.19
CA TYR A 114 -2.02 16.97 7.40
C TYR A 114 -0.87 16.26 8.11
N LEU A 115 -0.67 16.47 9.42
CA LEU A 115 0.51 15.97 10.14
C LEU A 115 0.66 14.46 10.05
N ASP A 116 -0.44 13.73 10.25
CA ASP A 116 -0.41 12.28 10.23
C ASP A 116 -0.19 11.77 8.80
N GLN A 117 -0.79 12.42 7.79
CA GLN A 117 -0.60 12.14 6.37
C GLN A 117 0.84 12.42 5.92
N TRP A 118 1.46 13.51 6.39
CA TRP A 118 2.88 13.82 6.17
C TRP A 118 3.77 12.73 6.76
N ALA A 119 3.50 12.30 8.00
CA ALA A 119 4.23 11.21 8.64
C ALA A 119 4.12 9.92 7.84
N MET A 120 2.92 9.55 7.37
CA MET A 120 2.76 8.37 6.51
C MET A 120 3.51 8.51 5.19
N ASN A 121 3.30 9.61 4.46
CA ASN A 121 3.84 9.83 3.13
C ASN A 121 5.37 9.77 3.13
N LEU A 122 6.02 10.51 4.03
CA LEU A 122 7.48 10.54 4.10
C LEU A 122 8.08 9.20 4.54
N MET A 123 7.40 8.47 5.42
CA MET A 123 7.85 7.13 5.83
C MET A 123 7.80 6.12 4.67
N VAL A 124 6.73 6.14 3.87
CA VAL A 124 6.63 5.30 2.66
C VAL A 124 7.69 5.70 1.62
N MET A 125 8.05 6.99 1.54
CA MET A 125 9.17 7.48 0.73
C MET A 125 10.56 7.20 1.32
N ASN A 126 10.70 6.27 2.27
CA ASN A 126 11.96 5.91 2.94
C ASN A 126 12.64 7.03 3.72
N MET A 127 11.89 7.97 4.27
CA MET A 127 12.44 8.90 5.22
C MET A 127 12.66 8.22 6.58
N ALA A 128 13.87 8.32 7.13
CA ALA A 128 14.11 7.88 8.50
C ALA A 128 13.35 8.80 9.48
N THR A 129 12.69 8.24 10.50
CA THR A 129 11.91 9.00 11.49
C THR A 129 12.71 10.13 12.15
N ARG A 130 14.01 9.91 12.43
CA ARG A 130 14.92 10.93 12.98
C ARG A 130 15.18 12.12 12.05
N LYS A 131 14.89 11.98 10.75
CA LYS A 131 15.01 13.02 9.74
C LYS A 131 13.66 13.71 9.43
N PHE A 132 12.57 13.26 10.04
CA PHE A 132 11.23 13.80 9.75
C PHE A 132 11.15 15.30 10.05
N GLY A 133 11.51 15.73 11.27
CA GLY A 133 11.42 17.14 11.67
C GLY A 133 12.10 18.09 10.69
N ARG A 134 13.36 17.80 10.32
CA ARG A 134 14.13 18.60 9.34
C ARG A 134 13.61 18.54 7.90
N ALA A 135 12.75 17.57 7.58
CA ALA A 135 12.19 17.42 6.24
C ALA A 135 10.89 18.18 6.04
N VAL A 136 10.15 18.40 7.13
CA VAL A 136 8.90 19.19 7.11
C VAL A 136 9.10 20.61 7.62
N ARG A 137 10.17 20.88 8.38
CA ARG A 137 10.53 22.21 8.88
C ARG A 137 12.03 22.43 8.71
N LEU A 138 12.38 23.39 7.85
CA LEU A 138 13.76 23.85 7.72
C LEU A 138 14.14 24.67 8.95
N PRO A 139 15.36 24.50 9.51
CA PRO A 139 15.83 25.34 10.61
C PRO A 139 15.75 26.84 10.33
N GLU A 140 15.98 27.24 9.08
CA GLU A 140 16.03 28.63 8.62
C GLU A 140 14.63 29.23 8.38
N ALA A 141 13.60 28.39 8.23
CA ALA A 141 12.22 28.85 8.04
C ALA A 141 11.63 29.47 9.32
N GLY A 142 12.26 29.26 10.47
CA GLY A 142 11.90 29.89 11.73
C GLY A 142 10.51 29.52 12.26
N VAL A 143 9.97 28.37 11.85
CA VAL A 143 8.77 27.76 12.42
C VAL A 143 9.16 27.04 13.72
N PRO A 144 8.52 27.31 14.88
CA PRO A 144 8.87 26.69 16.15
C PRO A 144 8.83 25.16 16.09
N ALA A 145 9.77 24.47 16.72
CA ALA A 145 9.86 23.00 16.72
C ALA A 145 9.95 22.42 18.14
N ASP A 146 9.25 23.06 19.08
CA ASP A 146 9.36 22.81 20.51
C ASP A 146 8.89 21.39 20.91
N ALA A 147 9.16 21.03 22.16
CA ALA A 147 8.65 19.80 22.74
C ALA A 147 7.11 19.74 22.59
N GLY A 148 6.60 18.63 22.05
CA GLY A 148 5.18 18.48 21.76
C GLY A 148 4.75 18.89 20.35
N SER A 149 5.64 19.48 19.53
CA SER A 149 5.39 19.77 18.09
C SER A 149 5.06 18.54 17.24
N GLY A 150 5.22 17.33 17.79
CA GLY A 150 4.93 16.09 17.10
C GLY A 150 6.01 15.65 16.11
N LEU A 151 7.15 16.34 16.03
CA LEU A 151 8.21 16.06 15.07
C LEU A 151 9.20 14.98 15.51
N SER A 152 9.10 14.52 16.77
CA SER A 152 10.01 13.53 17.31
C SER A 152 9.86 12.16 16.64
N SER A 153 10.96 11.40 16.58
CA SER A 153 11.00 10.05 16.00
C SER A 153 9.90 9.14 16.58
N SER A 154 9.67 9.20 17.89
CA SER A 154 8.64 8.38 18.55
C SER A 154 7.23 8.82 18.20
N ALA A 155 6.96 10.12 18.04
CA ALA A 155 5.66 10.63 17.64
C ALA A 155 5.34 10.25 16.18
N VAL A 156 6.31 10.36 15.27
CA VAL A 156 6.19 9.91 13.87
C VAL A 156 5.92 8.41 13.81
N SER A 157 6.69 7.61 14.57
CA SER A 157 6.51 6.15 14.61
C SER A 157 5.12 5.74 15.12
N ARG A 158 4.59 6.41 16.17
CA ARG A 158 3.24 6.15 16.68
C ARG A 158 2.17 6.47 15.63
N ARG A 159 2.26 7.61 14.95
CA ARG A 159 1.33 7.99 13.87
C ARG A 159 1.37 7.01 12.72
N PHE A 160 2.56 6.68 12.25
CA PHE A 160 2.74 5.71 11.17
C PHE A 160 2.11 4.37 11.55
N LYS A 161 2.35 3.89 12.79
CA LYS A 161 1.74 2.66 13.28
C LYS A 161 0.21 2.73 13.28
N ALA A 162 -0.37 3.81 13.82
CA ALA A 162 -1.82 3.97 13.89
C ALA A 162 -2.47 4.03 12.50
N LEU A 163 -1.95 4.88 11.61
CA LEU A 163 -2.49 5.03 10.25
C LEU A 163 -2.32 3.76 9.41
N THR A 164 -1.17 3.09 9.48
CA THR A 164 -0.97 1.85 8.73
C THR A 164 -1.81 0.70 9.27
N GLN A 165 -2.10 0.67 10.58
CA GLN A 165 -3.03 -0.29 11.15
C GLN A 165 -4.45 -0.02 10.64
N ALA A 166 -4.95 1.21 10.76
CA ALA A 166 -6.29 1.58 10.30
C ALA A 166 -6.50 1.26 8.81
N LYS A 167 -5.51 1.59 7.96
CA LYS A 167 -5.57 1.28 6.52
C LYS A 167 -5.49 -0.21 6.21
N LEU A 168 -4.73 -0.96 7.00
CA LEU A 168 -4.69 -2.42 6.87
C LEU A 168 -6.04 -3.01 7.23
N ASP A 169 -6.64 -2.59 8.35
CA ASP A 169 -7.94 -3.08 8.81
C ASP A 169 -9.05 -2.74 7.80
N GLU A 170 -9.10 -1.50 7.32
CA GLU A 170 -10.03 -1.06 6.28
C GLU A 170 -9.90 -1.89 5.01
N TRP A 171 -8.68 -2.16 4.55
CA TRP A 171 -8.45 -2.95 3.35
C TRP A 171 -8.78 -4.42 3.54
N MET A 172 -8.42 -5.02 4.67
CA MET A 172 -8.76 -6.41 4.96
C MET A 172 -10.26 -6.61 5.21
N ALA A 173 -11.02 -5.53 5.43
CA ALA A 173 -12.48 -5.53 5.47
C ALA A 173 -13.13 -5.12 4.13
N SER A 174 -12.34 -4.79 3.10
CA SER A 174 -12.89 -4.30 1.83
C SER A 174 -13.54 -5.43 1.03
N ASP A 175 -14.66 -5.09 0.41
CA ASP A 175 -15.36 -5.96 -0.54
C ASP A 175 -14.59 -6.08 -1.87
N LEU A 176 -14.54 -7.29 -2.41
CA LEU A 176 -13.91 -7.68 -3.66
C LEU A 176 -14.92 -8.20 -4.70
N SER A 177 -16.22 -8.34 -4.35
CA SER A 177 -17.24 -8.92 -5.24
C SER A 177 -17.47 -8.11 -6.52
N GLU A 178 -17.26 -6.79 -6.44
CA GLU A 178 -17.45 -5.87 -7.56
C GLU A 178 -16.29 -5.89 -8.56
N LEU A 179 -15.20 -6.60 -8.27
CA LEU A 179 -14.06 -6.71 -9.18
C LEU A 179 -14.33 -7.79 -10.23
N ASP A 180 -14.32 -7.41 -11.51
CA ASP A 180 -14.45 -8.35 -12.65
C ASP A 180 -13.11 -9.05 -12.92
N LEU A 181 -12.63 -9.82 -11.94
CA LEU A 181 -11.34 -10.50 -11.97
C LEU A 181 -11.30 -11.61 -13.04
N VAL A 182 -10.24 -11.64 -13.84
CA VAL A 182 -9.97 -12.69 -14.83
C VAL A 182 -8.68 -13.45 -14.57
N ALA A 183 -7.76 -12.85 -13.80
CA ALA A 183 -6.52 -13.50 -13.41
C ALA A 183 -6.04 -13.03 -12.03
N ILE A 184 -5.37 -13.93 -11.29
CA ILE A 184 -4.84 -13.66 -9.95
C ILE A 184 -3.40 -14.16 -9.89
N GLN A 185 -2.46 -13.27 -9.56
CA GLN A 185 -1.08 -13.64 -9.28
C GLN A 185 -0.87 -13.82 -7.78
N ILE A 186 -0.23 -14.91 -7.38
CA ILE A 186 0.13 -15.17 -5.98
C ILE A 186 1.61 -15.51 -5.92
N ASP A 187 2.33 -14.83 -5.04
CA ASP A 187 3.78 -14.97 -4.90
C ASP A 187 4.25 -14.71 -3.47
N GLY A 188 5.40 -15.30 -3.12
CA GLY A 188 6.08 -15.10 -1.85
C GLY A 188 6.99 -13.87 -1.87
N LEU A 189 7.07 -13.20 -0.74
CA LEU A 189 7.95 -12.06 -0.50
C LEU A 189 8.76 -12.28 0.77
N HIS A 190 10.08 -12.39 0.61
CA HIS A 190 11.01 -12.38 1.74
C HIS A 190 11.29 -10.94 2.16
N LEU A 191 10.96 -10.60 3.42
CA LEU A 191 11.29 -9.31 4.04
C LEU A 191 12.63 -9.37 4.78
N ASP A 192 12.96 -10.52 5.36
CA ASP A 192 14.28 -10.92 5.86
C ASP A 192 14.44 -12.45 5.75
N ASP A 193 15.47 -13.02 6.39
CA ASP A 193 15.79 -14.46 6.33
C ASP A 193 14.73 -15.37 6.99
N HIS A 194 13.85 -14.83 7.83
CA HIS A 194 12.88 -15.59 8.62
C HIS A 194 11.43 -15.14 8.43
N LEU A 195 11.22 -13.98 7.81
CA LEU A 195 9.94 -13.33 7.64
C LEU A 195 9.51 -13.35 6.17
N LEU A 196 8.61 -14.30 5.89
CA LEU A 196 8.00 -14.46 4.57
C LEU A 196 6.56 -13.95 4.62
N MET A 197 6.16 -13.33 3.52
CA MET A 197 4.78 -12.92 3.27
C MET A 197 4.28 -13.59 2.00
N ILE A 198 3.00 -13.90 1.92
CA ILE A 198 2.34 -14.28 0.67
C ILE A 198 1.41 -13.15 0.26
N GLY A 199 1.59 -12.61 -0.95
CA GLY A 199 0.74 -11.56 -1.51
C GLY A 199 -0.09 -12.07 -2.68
N ALA A 200 -1.24 -11.41 -2.90
CA ALA A 200 -2.09 -11.64 -4.07
C ALA A 200 -2.35 -10.33 -4.83
N VAL A 201 -2.31 -10.39 -6.16
CA VAL A 201 -2.68 -9.29 -7.07
C VAL A 201 -3.68 -9.79 -8.10
N GLY A 202 -4.84 -9.15 -8.17
CA GLY A 202 -5.91 -9.41 -9.13
C GLY A 202 -5.78 -8.54 -10.36
N ILE A 203 -6.25 -9.06 -11.49
CA ILE A 203 -6.32 -8.37 -12.77
C ILE A 203 -7.77 -8.44 -13.24
N GLU A 204 -8.39 -7.28 -13.43
CA GLU A 204 -9.75 -7.18 -13.96
C GLU A 204 -9.78 -7.38 -15.48
N ALA A 205 -10.96 -7.68 -16.04
CA ALA A 205 -11.17 -7.71 -17.49
C ALA A 205 -10.85 -6.38 -18.19
N SER A 206 -10.96 -5.26 -17.46
CA SER A 206 -10.54 -3.92 -17.93
C SER A 206 -9.00 -3.75 -18.03
N GLY A 207 -8.26 -4.70 -17.46
CA GLY A 207 -6.81 -4.69 -17.32
C GLY A 207 -6.29 -3.91 -16.11
N GLN A 208 -7.18 -3.33 -15.29
CA GLN A 208 -6.80 -2.75 -14.01
C GLN A 208 -6.28 -3.82 -13.04
N LYS A 209 -5.36 -3.42 -12.17
CA LYS A 209 -4.64 -4.32 -11.26
C LYS A 209 -4.92 -3.90 -9.82
N HIS A 210 -5.12 -4.88 -8.95
CA HIS A 210 -5.59 -4.65 -7.59
C HIS A 210 -4.78 -5.51 -6.63
N PRO A 211 -4.05 -4.93 -5.66
CA PRO A 211 -3.60 -5.71 -4.51
C PRO A 211 -4.84 -6.29 -3.81
N LEU A 212 -4.92 -7.61 -3.69
CA LEU A 212 -6.10 -8.28 -3.13
C LEU A 212 -5.92 -8.61 -1.66
N GLY A 213 -4.76 -9.14 -1.26
CA GLY A 213 -4.51 -9.53 0.12
C GLY A 213 -3.06 -9.89 0.40
N VAL A 214 -2.74 -10.00 1.68
CA VAL A 214 -1.44 -10.44 2.16
C VAL A 214 -1.58 -11.19 3.49
N VAL A 215 -0.80 -12.25 3.66
CA VAL A 215 -0.69 -13.01 4.91
C VAL A 215 0.77 -13.27 5.25
N GLU A 216 1.08 -13.49 6.53
CA GLU A 216 2.41 -13.93 6.97
C GLU A 216 2.57 -15.44 6.74
N GLY A 217 3.67 -15.82 6.10
CA GLY A 217 4.14 -17.18 5.92
C GLY A 217 4.67 -17.45 4.52
N ALA A 218 4.92 -18.73 4.23
CA ALA A 218 5.59 -19.20 3.02
C ALA A 218 4.61 -19.87 2.06
N THR A 219 4.84 -19.79 0.74
CA THR A 219 3.97 -20.43 -0.27
C THR A 219 4.01 -21.96 -0.22
N GLU A 220 4.99 -22.52 0.47
CA GLU A 220 5.13 -23.93 0.80
C GLU A 220 4.27 -24.36 2.00
N ASN A 221 3.82 -23.40 2.84
CA ASN A 221 2.96 -23.69 3.97
C ASN A 221 1.48 -23.70 3.55
N ALA A 222 0.91 -24.90 3.44
CA ALA A 222 -0.47 -25.10 3.01
C ALA A 222 -1.51 -24.39 3.89
N ALA A 223 -1.25 -24.23 5.19
CA ALA A 223 -2.18 -23.54 6.11
C ALA A 223 -2.19 -22.03 5.83
N THR A 224 -1.02 -21.41 5.67
CA THR A 224 -0.91 -20.00 5.31
C THR A 224 -1.54 -19.71 3.95
N VAL A 225 -1.26 -20.56 2.96
CA VAL A 225 -1.88 -20.41 1.64
C VAL A 225 -3.39 -20.48 1.73
N GLN A 226 -3.95 -21.47 2.45
CA GLN A 226 -5.39 -21.58 2.59
C GLN A 226 -5.97 -20.35 3.29
N ALA A 227 -5.33 -19.85 4.34
CA ALA A 227 -5.76 -18.64 5.03
C ALA A 227 -5.82 -17.41 4.11
N LEU A 228 -4.89 -17.28 3.14
CA LEU A 228 -4.98 -16.24 2.12
C LEU A 228 -6.20 -16.44 1.22
N LEU A 229 -6.42 -17.65 0.72
CA LEU A 229 -7.55 -17.95 -0.18
C LEU A 229 -8.90 -17.74 0.53
N ASP A 230 -9.02 -18.22 1.77
CA ASP A 230 -10.21 -18.04 2.60
C ASP A 230 -10.51 -16.55 2.79
N ASN A 231 -9.48 -15.74 3.10
CA ASN A 231 -9.67 -14.29 3.21
C ASN A 231 -10.17 -13.64 1.92
N LEU A 232 -9.68 -14.07 0.76
CA LEU A 232 -10.15 -13.55 -0.53
C LEU A 232 -11.62 -13.91 -0.78
N ILE A 233 -12.03 -15.13 -0.42
CA ILE A 233 -13.41 -15.62 -0.60
C ILE A 233 -14.36 -14.92 0.36
N GLU A 234 -14.00 -14.82 1.64
CA GLU A 234 -14.79 -14.11 2.67
C GLU A 234 -15.06 -12.66 2.27
N ARG A 235 -14.14 -12.05 1.51
CA ARG A 235 -14.25 -10.68 1.00
C ARG A 235 -14.92 -10.58 -0.37
N GLY A 236 -15.40 -11.68 -0.97
CA GLY A 236 -16.24 -11.63 -2.17
C GLY A 236 -15.62 -12.21 -3.45
N VAL A 237 -14.41 -12.79 -3.42
CA VAL A 237 -13.92 -13.56 -4.57
C VAL A 237 -14.73 -14.86 -4.68
N ASN A 238 -15.49 -15.01 -5.77
CA ASN A 238 -16.39 -16.14 -5.95
C ASN A 238 -15.62 -17.46 -6.17
N PRO A 239 -15.72 -18.46 -5.27
CA PRO A 239 -15.03 -19.75 -5.45
C PRO A 239 -15.54 -20.56 -6.66
N GLU A 240 -16.76 -20.29 -7.13
CA GLU A 240 -17.33 -20.90 -8.34
C GLU A 240 -16.88 -20.21 -9.63
N GLY A 241 -16.19 -19.07 -9.51
CA GLY A 241 -15.62 -18.35 -10.64
C GLY A 241 -14.44 -19.10 -11.28
N CYS A 242 -14.26 -18.92 -12.58
CA CYS A 242 -13.10 -19.44 -13.30
C CYS A 242 -12.07 -18.32 -13.51
N TYR A 243 -10.90 -18.47 -12.90
CA TYR A 243 -9.81 -17.49 -12.95
C TYR A 243 -8.53 -18.15 -13.43
N LEU A 244 -7.68 -17.40 -14.14
CA LEU A 244 -6.31 -17.82 -14.39
C LEU A 244 -5.43 -17.47 -13.18
N PHE A 245 -4.97 -18.48 -12.44
CA PHE A 245 -3.98 -18.29 -11.38
C PHE A 245 -2.57 -18.31 -11.97
N ILE A 246 -1.71 -17.37 -11.56
CA ILE A 246 -0.32 -17.28 -12.03
C ILE A 246 0.63 -17.34 -10.83
N VAL A 247 1.49 -18.36 -10.79
CA VAL A 247 2.33 -18.69 -9.62
C VAL A 247 3.74 -19.12 -10.04
N ASP A 248 4.73 -19.05 -9.16
CA ASP A 248 6.11 -19.54 -9.43
C ASP A 248 6.16 -21.09 -9.56
N GLY A 249 5.29 -21.79 -8.84
CA GLY A 249 5.15 -23.25 -8.89
C GLY A 249 5.35 -23.96 -7.56
N ALA A 250 5.06 -23.27 -6.44
CA ALA A 250 4.94 -23.91 -5.15
C ALA A 250 3.81 -24.95 -5.18
N LYS A 251 4.14 -26.24 -5.03
CA LYS A 251 3.17 -27.34 -5.14
C LYS A 251 2.03 -27.24 -4.11
N ALA A 252 2.33 -26.76 -2.91
CA ALA A 252 1.34 -26.52 -1.87
C ALA A 252 0.31 -25.48 -2.32
N LEU A 253 0.76 -24.41 -2.99
CA LEU A 253 -0.09 -23.38 -3.55
C LEU A 253 -0.98 -23.93 -4.68
N SER A 254 -0.41 -24.62 -5.67
CA SER A 254 -1.21 -25.22 -6.74
C SER A 254 -2.25 -26.22 -6.22
N LYS A 255 -1.91 -27.00 -5.17
CA LYS A 255 -2.84 -27.94 -4.53
C LYS A 255 -3.98 -27.21 -3.80
N ALA A 256 -3.68 -26.15 -3.06
CA ALA A 256 -4.68 -25.37 -2.35
C ALA A 256 -5.64 -24.65 -3.31
N LEU A 257 -5.13 -24.11 -4.41
CA LEU A 257 -5.93 -23.52 -5.48
C LEU A 257 -6.92 -24.52 -6.07
N ARG A 258 -6.44 -25.70 -6.48
CA ARG A 258 -7.29 -26.77 -7.02
C ARG A 258 -8.34 -27.28 -6.03
N ARG A 259 -8.00 -27.33 -4.74
CA ARG A 259 -8.96 -27.69 -3.69
C ARG A 259 -10.06 -26.64 -3.52
N THR A 260 -9.71 -25.36 -3.67
CA THR A 260 -10.58 -24.23 -3.32
C THR A 260 -11.47 -23.79 -4.49
N PHE A 261 -10.93 -23.77 -5.72
CA PHE A 261 -11.61 -23.25 -6.92
C PHE A 261 -11.98 -24.34 -7.95
N GLY A 262 -11.69 -25.62 -7.64
CA GLY A 262 -11.95 -26.76 -8.52
C GLY A 262 -10.68 -27.39 -9.08
N ALA A 263 -10.72 -28.71 -9.27
CA ALA A 263 -9.54 -29.51 -9.66
C ALA A 263 -8.96 -29.11 -11.03
N ASP A 264 -9.83 -28.61 -11.89
CA ASP A 264 -9.63 -28.16 -13.27
C ASP A 264 -9.17 -26.70 -13.39
N ILE A 265 -9.11 -25.94 -12.29
CA ILE A 265 -8.83 -24.50 -12.34
C ILE A 265 -7.53 -24.20 -13.11
N PRO A 266 -7.54 -23.25 -14.07
CA PRO A 266 -6.34 -22.92 -14.84
C PRO A 266 -5.24 -22.31 -13.98
N ILE A 267 -4.07 -22.97 -13.93
CA ILE A 267 -2.89 -22.50 -13.22
C ILE A 267 -1.73 -22.36 -14.20
N GLN A 268 -1.30 -21.13 -14.45
CA GLN A 268 -0.09 -20.82 -15.19
C GLN A 268 1.13 -20.75 -14.26
N ARG A 269 2.11 -21.62 -14.49
CA ARG A 269 3.41 -21.54 -13.82
C ARG A 269 4.29 -20.47 -14.47
N CYS A 270 5.05 -19.71 -13.69
CA CYS A 270 5.93 -18.66 -14.21
C CYS A 270 7.05 -19.25 -15.08
N GLN A 271 7.07 -18.87 -16.35
CA GLN A 271 8.09 -19.30 -17.32
C GLN A 271 9.47 -18.74 -17.01
N VAL A 272 9.54 -17.52 -16.44
CA VAL A 272 10.82 -16.89 -16.07
C VAL A 272 11.48 -17.64 -14.92
N HIS A 273 10.73 -17.92 -13.85
CA HIS A 273 11.24 -18.71 -12.74
C HIS A 273 11.57 -20.13 -13.16
N LYS A 274 10.74 -20.76 -14.00
CA LYS A 274 11.03 -22.09 -14.53
C LYS A 274 12.34 -22.13 -15.32
N ALA A 275 12.57 -21.17 -16.22
CA ALA A 275 13.82 -21.06 -16.97
C ALA A 275 15.02 -20.90 -16.04
N ARG A 276 14.91 -20.04 -15.02
CA ARG A 276 15.96 -19.81 -14.02
C ARG A 276 16.28 -21.11 -13.25
N ASN A 277 15.26 -21.77 -12.71
CA ASN A 277 15.40 -23.02 -11.96
C ASN A 277 16.05 -24.15 -12.77
N ILE A 278 15.82 -24.20 -14.09
CA ILE A 278 16.48 -25.14 -14.99
C ILE A 278 17.93 -24.72 -15.24
N THR A 279 18.18 -23.44 -15.57
CA THR A 279 19.53 -22.98 -15.94
C THR A 279 20.51 -22.96 -14.78
N ASP A 280 20.05 -22.69 -13.56
CA ASP A 280 20.91 -22.64 -12.37
C ASP A 280 21.50 -24.01 -12.00
N ARG A 281 20.92 -25.10 -12.53
CA ARG A 281 21.38 -26.48 -12.37
C ARG A 281 22.24 -26.97 -13.53
N LEU A 282 22.52 -26.12 -14.51
CA LEU A 282 23.26 -26.46 -15.73
C LEU A 282 24.59 -25.72 -15.78
N ALA A 283 25.58 -26.33 -16.45
CA ALA A 283 26.82 -25.63 -16.78
C ALA A 283 26.54 -24.42 -17.71
N PRO A 284 27.26 -23.29 -17.54
CA PRO A 284 27.02 -22.04 -18.28
C PRO A 284 26.95 -22.21 -19.81
N LYS A 285 27.74 -23.12 -20.37
CA LYS A 285 27.77 -23.43 -21.82
C LYS A 285 26.42 -23.85 -22.40
N HIS A 286 25.52 -24.43 -21.59
CA HIS A 286 24.20 -24.88 -22.03
C HIS A 286 23.11 -23.82 -21.88
N HIS A 287 23.34 -22.75 -21.09
CA HIS A 287 22.30 -21.80 -20.70
C HIS A 287 21.60 -21.16 -21.90
N ALA A 288 22.37 -20.67 -22.87
CA ALA A 288 21.82 -19.98 -24.05
C ALA A 288 20.97 -20.91 -24.93
N ALA A 289 21.44 -22.14 -25.18
CA ALA A 289 20.73 -23.11 -25.99
C ALA A 289 19.43 -23.57 -25.32
N VAL A 290 19.46 -23.85 -24.01
CA VAL A 290 18.28 -24.25 -23.24
C VAL A 290 17.25 -23.14 -23.16
N ARG A 291 17.66 -21.89 -22.87
CA ARG A 291 16.74 -20.74 -22.85
C ARG A 291 16.07 -20.52 -24.21
N ARG A 292 16.81 -20.69 -25.31
CA ARG A 292 16.26 -20.57 -26.67
C ARG A 292 15.22 -21.65 -26.95
N ALA A 293 15.50 -22.91 -26.61
CA ALA A 293 14.57 -24.01 -26.79
C ALA A 293 13.29 -23.83 -25.97
N LEU A 294 13.40 -23.45 -24.69
CA LEU A 294 12.26 -23.16 -23.84
C LEU A 294 11.40 -22.01 -24.40
N LYS A 295 12.04 -20.91 -24.78
CA LYS A 295 11.35 -19.78 -25.40
C LYS A 295 10.63 -20.19 -26.68
N GLN A 296 11.29 -20.98 -27.54
CA GLN A 296 10.67 -21.48 -28.77
C GLN A 296 9.40 -22.25 -28.48
N ALA A 297 9.42 -23.19 -27.52
CA ALA A 297 8.22 -23.94 -27.13
C ALA A 297 7.11 -23.01 -26.62
N TRP A 298 7.44 -22.06 -25.75
CA TRP A 298 6.44 -21.19 -25.11
C TRP A 298 5.80 -20.17 -26.04
N GLU A 299 6.46 -19.82 -27.15
CA GLU A 299 5.90 -18.91 -28.17
C GLU A 299 5.06 -19.63 -29.22
N MET A 300 5.10 -20.98 -29.31
CA MET A 300 4.25 -21.74 -30.22
C MET A 300 2.77 -21.56 -29.89
N ASP A 301 1.91 -21.60 -30.91
CA ASP A 301 0.44 -21.57 -30.74
C ASP A 301 -0.15 -22.97 -30.50
N ASP A 302 0.62 -24.02 -30.80
CA ASP A 302 0.22 -25.42 -30.65
C ASP A 302 0.85 -26.03 -29.39
N ALA A 303 0.02 -26.26 -28.38
CA ALA A 303 0.46 -26.76 -27.08
C ALA A 303 1.07 -28.17 -27.15
N GLU A 304 0.59 -29.05 -28.04
CA GLU A 304 1.11 -30.41 -28.18
C GLU A 304 2.49 -30.41 -28.84
N LYS A 305 2.71 -29.53 -29.83
CA LYS A 305 4.06 -29.32 -30.40
C LYS A 305 5.00 -28.71 -29.39
N ALA A 306 4.54 -27.72 -28.61
CA ALA A 306 5.32 -27.11 -27.54
C ALA A 306 5.75 -28.16 -26.50
N GLU A 307 4.82 -28.99 -26.04
CA GLU A 307 5.09 -30.04 -25.07
C GLU A 307 6.09 -31.08 -25.61
N ARG A 308 5.91 -31.53 -26.86
CA ARG A 308 6.87 -32.42 -27.52
C ARG A 308 8.27 -31.81 -27.57
N LEU A 309 8.39 -30.52 -27.89
CA LEU A 309 9.68 -29.84 -27.90
C LEU A 309 10.33 -29.84 -26.51
N ILE A 310 9.57 -29.54 -25.46
CA ILE A 310 10.09 -29.53 -24.08
C ILE A 310 10.48 -30.94 -23.63
N ARG A 311 9.69 -31.97 -23.94
CA ARG A 311 10.04 -33.37 -23.66
C ARG A 311 11.30 -33.81 -24.40
N ASN A 312 11.47 -33.39 -25.66
CA ASN A 312 12.70 -33.65 -26.41
C ASN A 312 13.92 -32.97 -25.79
N LEU A 313 13.75 -31.74 -25.28
CA LEU A 313 14.79 -31.05 -24.55
C LEU A 313 15.19 -31.80 -23.27
N ALA A 314 14.21 -32.29 -22.49
CA ALA A 314 14.48 -33.07 -21.29
C ALA A 314 15.27 -34.35 -21.60
N ARG A 315 14.89 -35.10 -22.65
CA ARG A 315 15.58 -36.32 -23.08
C ARG A 315 17.07 -36.12 -23.38
N ARG A 316 17.47 -34.95 -23.88
CA ARG A 316 18.90 -34.64 -24.13
C ARG A 316 19.75 -34.61 -22.86
N PHE A 317 19.13 -34.32 -21.72
CA PHE A 317 19.80 -34.25 -20.43
C PHE A 317 19.56 -35.47 -19.55
N GLU A 318 18.83 -36.48 -20.04
CA GLU A 318 18.42 -37.64 -19.23
C GLU A 318 19.61 -38.44 -18.70
N GLN A 319 20.65 -38.61 -19.52
CA GLN A 319 21.87 -39.33 -19.12
C GLN A 319 22.85 -38.45 -18.34
N GLU A 320 23.14 -37.25 -18.84
CA GLU A 320 24.19 -36.38 -18.28
C GLU A 320 23.73 -35.59 -17.04
N ALA A 321 22.44 -35.26 -16.95
CA ALA A 321 21.87 -34.42 -15.90
C ALA A 321 20.40 -34.79 -15.60
N PRO A 322 20.14 -36.01 -15.05
CA PRO A 322 18.79 -36.51 -14.83
C PRO A 322 17.91 -35.58 -13.97
N ASP A 323 18.50 -34.87 -13.00
CA ASP A 323 17.79 -33.88 -12.18
C ASP A 323 17.29 -32.67 -12.96
N VAL A 324 18.03 -32.27 -14.00
CA VAL A 324 17.61 -31.20 -14.91
C VAL A 324 16.51 -31.70 -15.82
N SER A 325 16.62 -32.93 -16.33
CA SER A 325 15.53 -33.56 -17.10
C SER A 325 14.23 -33.61 -16.29
N ARG A 326 14.29 -34.10 -15.04
CA ARG A 326 13.14 -34.10 -14.11
C ARG A 326 12.60 -32.69 -13.87
N SER A 327 13.50 -31.71 -13.68
CA SER A 327 13.09 -30.31 -13.53
C SER A 327 12.38 -29.80 -14.78
N ILE A 328 12.87 -30.07 -16.00
CA ILE A 328 12.21 -29.64 -17.24
C ILE A 328 10.79 -30.22 -17.37
N LEU A 329 10.60 -31.50 -17.02
CA LEU A 329 9.31 -32.20 -17.12
C LEU A 329 8.33 -31.83 -16.00
N GLU A 330 8.80 -31.28 -14.88
CA GLU A 330 7.94 -30.94 -13.75
C GLU A 330 6.99 -29.76 -14.09
N GLY A 331 5.68 -29.98 -13.97
CA GLY A 331 4.68 -28.92 -14.14
C GLY A 331 4.50 -28.48 -15.59
N LEU A 332 4.68 -29.39 -16.55
CA LEU A 332 4.41 -29.15 -17.98
C LEU A 332 2.96 -28.70 -18.22
N ASP A 333 2.03 -29.19 -17.43
CA ASP A 333 0.63 -28.81 -17.61
C ASP A 333 0.41 -27.34 -17.24
N GLU A 334 0.96 -26.93 -16.11
CA GLU A 334 0.87 -25.56 -15.62
C GLU A 334 1.72 -24.58 -16.47
N ILE A 335 2.86 -24.99 -17.02
CA ILE A 335 3.74 -24.07 -17.79
C ILE A 335 3.17 -23.68 -19.15
N LEU A 336 2.34 -24.54 -19.75
CA LEU A 336 1.71 -24.36 -21.06
C LEU A 336 0.24 -23.93 -20.99
N THR A 337 -0.29 -23.63 -19.79
CA THR A 337 -1.72 -23.31 -19.59
C THR A 337 -2.19 -22.17 -20.49
N VAL A 338 -1.45 -21.05 -20.57
CA VAL A 338 -1.82 -19.93 -21.44
C VAL A 338 -1.78 -20.26 -22.94
N VAL A 339 -1.01 -21.29 -23.34
CA VAL A 339 -0.98 -21.80 -24.71
C VAL A 339 -2.20 -22.69 -24.96
N ARG A 340 -2.52 -23.58 -24.01
CA ARG A 340 -3.69 -24.47 -24.08
C ARG A 340 -5.02 -23.70 -24.07
N LEU A 341 -5.07 -22.55 -23.40
CA LEU A 341 -6.20 -21.61 -23.46
C LEU A 341 -6.30 -20.85 -24.80
N GLY A 342 -5.39 -21.07 -25.75
CA GLY A 342 -5.44 -20.44 -27.08
C GLY A 342 -5.24 -18.92 -27.06
N LEU A 343 -4.57 -18.39 -26.03
CA LEU A 343 -4.44 -16.94 -25.88
C LEU A 343 -3.48 -16.34 -26.93
N PRO A 344 -3.72 -15.11 -27.41
CA PRO A 344 -2.80 -14.43 -28.32
C PRO A 344 -1.42 -14.22 -27.69
N LEU A 345 -0.36 -14.29 -28.52
CA LEU A 345 1.04 -14.23 -28.06
C LEU A 345 1.35 -13.03 -27.16
N GLU A 346 0.82 -11.84 -27.46
CA GLU A 346 1.06 -10.63 -26.65
C GLU A 346 0.47 -10.73 -25.24
N LEU A 347 -0.73 -11.30 -25.13
CA LEU A 347 -1.38 -11.57 -23.85
C LEU A 347 -0.65 -12.70 -23.10
N ARG A 348 -0.29 -13.78 -23.79
CA ARG A 348 0.52 -14.88 -23.23
C ARG A 348 1.80 -14.36 -22.59
N ARG A 349 2.53 -13.48 -23.27
CA ARG A 349 3.77 -12.87 -22.73
C ARG A 349 3.53 -12.11 -21.42
N SER A 350 2.35 -11.53 -21.24
CA SER A 350 1.99 -10.78 -20.03
C SER A 350 1.56 -11.68 -18.87
N LEU A 351 0.91 -12.81 -19.18
CA LEU A 351 0.34 -13.73 -18.20
C LEU A 351 1.22 -14.97 -17.89
N ALA A 352 2.23 -15.24 -18.71
CA ALA A 352 3.16 -16.36 -18.53
C ALA A 352 4.20 -16.14 -17.41
N SER A 353 4.18 -15.01 -16.71
CA SER A 353 5.14 -14.68 -15.66
C SER A 353 4.49 -13.96 -14.48
N THR A 354 5.16 -14.03 -13.33
CA THR A 354 4.85 -13.32 -12.09
C THR A 354 5.36 -11.87 -12.06
N ASN A 355 5.70 -11.28 -13.21
CA ASN A 355 6.31 -9.95 -13.27
C ASN A 355 5.43 -8.84 -12.65
N ILE A 356 4.10 -8.99 -12.66
CA ILE A 356 3.18 -7.99 -12.09
C ILE A 356 3.36 -7.94 -10.57
N ILE A 357 3.30 -9.10 -9.92
CA ILE A 357 3.48 -9.19 -8.47
C ILE A 357 4.95 -8.96 -8.08
N GLU A 358 5.93 -9.39 -8.87
CA GLU A 358 7.36 -9.10 -8.63
C GLU A 358 7.65 -7.58 -8.68
N SER A 359 7.02 -6.85 -9.61
CA SER A 359 7.15 -5.39 -9.69
C SER A 359 6.58 -4.72 -8.45
N MET A 360 5.45 -5.20 -7.93
CA MET A 360 4.89 -4.74 -6.65
C MET A 360 5.84 -5.09 -5.48
N ASN A 361 6.34 -6.32 -5.44
CA ASN A 361 7.29 -6.80 -4.44
C ASN A 361 8.57 -5.95 -4.41
N SER A 362 9.05 -5.46 -5.55
CA SER A 362 10.17 -4.51 -5.61
C SER A 362 9.88 -3.19 -4.89
N VAL A 363 8.69 -2.62 -5.10
CA VAL A 363 8.25 -1.40 -4.40
C VAL A 363 8.09 -1.67 -2.90
N ILE A 364 7.55 -2.81 -2.50
CA ILE A 364 7.44 -3.18 -1.08
C ILE A 364 8.83 -3.25 -0.43
N ARG A 365 9.80 -3.90 -1.08
CA ARG A 365 11.19 -3.95 -0.59
C ARG A 365 11.81 -2.56 -0.49
N GLN A 366 11.51 -1.68 -1.44
CA GLN A 366 11.93 -0.29 -1.37
C GLN A 366 11.34 0.38 -0.13
N VAL A 367 10.02 0.35 0.07
CA VAL A 367 9.33 0.95 1.23
C VAL A 367 9.85 0.40 2.57
N CYS A 368 10.18 -0.90 2.61
CA CYS A 368 10.68 -1.57 3.82
C CYS A 368 12.20 -1.42 4.05
N ARG A 369 12.95 -0.80 3.12
CA ARG A 369 14.43 -0.82 3.10
C ARG A 369 15.08 -0.34 4.40
N ASN A 370 14.45 0.62 5.07
CA ASN A 370 14.96 1.21 6.31
C ASN A 370 14.51 0.47 7.58
N VAL A 371 13.62 -0.52 7.46
CA VAL A 371 13.23 -1.39 8.58
C VAL A 371 14.34 -2.42 8.78
N LYS A 372 15.10 -2.27 9.87
CA LYS A 372 16.23 -3.17 10.19
C LYS A 372 15.89 -4.21 11.25
N ARG A 373 14.77 -4.05 11.93
CA ARG A 373 14.34 -4.95 13.01
C ARG A 373 12.82 -5.09 12.97
N TRP A 374 12.37 -6.24 12.51
CA TRP A 374 10.98 -6.66 12.62
C TRP A 374 10.71 -7.11 14.06
N ARG A 375 9.60 -6.67 14.64
CA ARG A 375 9.24 -6.99 16.04
C ARG A 375 8.24 -8.13 16.12
N ASP A 376 7.33 -8.17 15.16
CA ASP A 376 6.24 -9.12 15.08
C ASP A 376 5.66 -9.13 13.66
N ALA A 377 4.87 -10.16 13.38
CA ALA A 377 4.07 -10.33 12.17
C ALA A 377 3.20 -9.12 11.83
N ARG A 378 2.59 -8.49 12.84
CA ARG A 378 1.69 -7.35 12.66
C ARG A 378 2.41 -6.14 12.10
N MET A 379 3.67 -5.94 12.50
CA MET A 379 4.53 -4.93 11.92
C MET A 379 4.89 -5.25 10.47
N ALA A 380 5.20 -6.51 10.16
CA ALA A 380 5.44 -6.97 8.80
C ALA A 380 4.25 -6.69 7.88
N LEU A 381 3.06 -7.13 8.29
CA LEU A 381 1.80 -6.94 7.55
C LEU A 381 1.52 -5.47 7.24
N ARG A 382 1.61 -4.58 8.24
CA ARG A 382 1.37 -3.14 8.04
C ARG A 382 2.35 -2.51 7.04
N TRP A 383 3.63 -2.87 7.11
CA TRP A 383 4.63 -2.35 6.18
C TRP A 383 4.45 -2.91 4.77
N THR A 384 4.16 -4.20 4.65
CA THR A 384 3.86 -4.85 3.38
C THR A 384 2.63 -4.23 2.72
N ALA A 385 1.53 -4.07 3.46
CA ALA A 385 0.31 -3.43 2.97
C ALA A 385 0.56 -1.97 2.54
N ALA A 386 1.31 -1.19 3.35
CA ALA A 386 1.71 0.16 2.96
C ALA A 386 2.52 0.17 1.65
N GLY A 387 3.43 -0.80 1.47
CA GLY A 387 4.17 -1.00 0.23
C GLY A 387 3.28 -1.40 -0.95
N MET A 388 2.29 -2.26 -0.74
CA MET A 388 1.31 -2.66 -1.77
C MET A 388 0.47 -1.47 -2.23
N PHE A 389 0.02 -0.61 -1.31
CA PHE A 389 -0.69 0.62 -1.67
C PHE A 389 0.20 1.61 -2.41
N GLU A 390 1.46 1.74 -2.01
CA GLU A 390 2.40 2.59 -2.74
C GLU A 390 2.61 2.08 -4.16
N ALA A 391 2.77 0.77 -4.33
CA ALA A 391 2.88 0.15 -5.65
C ALA A 391 1.64 0.39 -6.51
N LYS A 392 0.44 0.27 -5.91
CA LYS A 392 -0.85 0.50 -6.60
C LYS A 392 -0.91 1.86 -7.29
N LYS A 393 -0.32 2.90 -6.72
CA LYS A 393 -0.29 4.25 -7.34
C LYS A 393 0.40 4.27 -8.70
N GLY A 394 1.37 3.38 -8.91
CA GLY A 394 2.11 3.24 -10.18
C GLY A 394 1.52 2.20 -11.14
N PHE A 395 0.42 1.54 -10.79
CA PHE A 395 -0.15 0.49 -11.61
C PHE A 395 -0.69 1.04 -12.93
N ARG A 396 -0.13 0.54 -14.02
CA ARG A 396 -0.68 0.68 -15.37
C ARG A 396 -1.55 -0.52 -15.68
N ARG A 397 -2.52 -0.33 -16.59
CA ARG A 397 -3.29 -1.46 -17.16
C ARG A 397 -2.36 -2.55 -17.68
N LEU A 398 -2.84 -3.79 -17.67
CA LEU A 398 -2.12 -4.92 -18.24
C LEU A 398 -1.70 -4.62 -19.68
N LYS A 399 -0.48 -5.01 -20.06
CA LYS A 399 -0.09 -4.97 -21.46
C LYS A 399 -0.99 -5.93 -22.25
N ALA A 400 -1.44 -5.51 -23.43
CA ALA A 400 -2.45 -6.22 -24.20
C ALA A 400 -3.82 -6.36 -23.50
N TYR A 401 -4.21 -5.44 -22.60
CA TYR A 401 -5.52 -5.49 -21.92
C TYR A 401 -6.71 -5.57 -22.88
N LYS A 402 -6.59 -5.05 -24.11
CA LYS A 402 -7.63 -5.15 -25.15
C LYS A 402 -7.94 -6.60 -25.56
N GLN A 403 -7.04 -7.54 -25.26
CA GLN A 403 -7.21 -8.98 -25.53
C GLN A 403 -7.77 -9.74 -24.32
N LEU A 404 -7.97 -9.11 -23.15
CA LEU A 404 -8.54 -9.76 -21.97
C LEU A 404 -9.95 -10.35 -22.16
N PRO A 405 -10.83 -9.79 -23.03
CA PRO A 405 -12.09 -10.47 -23.36
C PRO A 405 -11.89 -11.88 -23.93
N ILE A 406 -10.78 -12.13 -24.65
CA ILE A 406 -10.44 -13.47 -25.17
C ILE A 406 -10.10 -14.41 -24.01
N LEU A 407 -9.35 -13.95 -23.01
CA LEU A 407 -9.10 -14.73 -21.80
C LEU A 407 -10.40 -15.03 -21.07
N LYS A 408 -11.26 -14.02 -20.88
CA LYS A 408 -12.54 -14.19 -20.19
C LYS A 408 -13.40 -15.26 -20.87
N GLN A 409 -13.50 -15.22 -22.21
CA GLN A 409 -14.21 -16.25 -22.96
C GLN A 409 -13.55 -17.62 -22.83
N ALA A 410 -12.23 -17.73 -22.96
CA ALA A 410 -11.51 -19.00 -22.82
C ALA A 410 -11.72 -19.64 -21.43
N LEU A 411 -11.81 -18.84 -20.37
CA LEU A 411 -12.10 -19.33 -19.01
C LEU A 411 -13.54 -19.84 -18.86
N ILE A 412 -14.50 -19.17 -19.51
CA ILE A 412 -15.90 -19.62 -19.57
C ILE A 412 -16.00 -20.96 -20.31
N ASP A 413 -15.39 -21.04 -21.49
CA ASP A 413 -15.40 -22.25 -22.32
C ASP A 413 -14.73 -23.44 -21.61
N HIS A 414 -13.62 -23.18 -20.91
CA HIS A 414 -12.92 -24.15 -20.07
C HIS A 414 -13.84 -24.73 -19.00
N ARG A 415 -14.51 -23.86 -18.23
CA ARG A 415 -15.43 -24.29 -17.17
C ARG A 415 -16.63 -25.09 -17.69
N GLN A 416 -17.19 -24.69 -18.83
CA GLN A 416 -18.30 -25.43 -19.45
C GLN A 416 -17.87 -26.83 -19.90
N LYS A 417 -16.68 -26.95 -20.48
CA LYS A 417 -16.14 -28.25 -20.88
C LYS A 417 -15.97 -29.19 -19.69
N ASP A 418 -15.43 -28.70 -18.59
CA ASP A 418 -15.22 -29.50 -17.38
C ASP A 418 -16.54 -29.99 -16.77
N GLN A 419 -17.59 -29.15 -16.77
CA GLN A 419 -18.93 -29.57 -16.34
C GLN A 419 -19.49 -30.68 -17.23
N ILE A 420 -19.33 -30.60 -18.55
CA ILE A 420 -19.77 -31.63 -19.49
C ILE A 420 -19.01 -32.94 -19.26
N ASP A 421 -17.69 -32.88 -19.08
CA ASP A 421 -16.86 -34.06 -18.87
C ASP A 421 -17.16 -34.73 -17.50
N GLN A 422 -17.47 -33.95 -16.46
CA GLN A 422 -17.93 -34.49 -15.17
C GLN A 422 -19.29 -35.22 -15.28
N VAL A 423 -20.26 -34.66 -16.01
CA VAL A 423 -21.56 -35.30 -16.25
C VAL A 423 -21.39 -36.61 -17.03
N LYS A 424 -20.54 -36.62 -18.06
CA LYS A 424 -20.25 -37.82 -18.85
C LYS A 424 -19.54 -38.92 -18.06
N ASN A 425 -18.68 -38.56 -17.12
CA ASN A 425 -17.97 -39.52 -16.28
C ASN A 425 -18.82 -40.06 -15.11
N ALA A 426 -19.93 -39.38 -14.78
CA ALA A 426 -20.87 -39.79 -13.74
C ALA A 426 -22.07 -40.61 -14.27
N ALA A 427 -22.32 -40.56 -15.58
CA ALA A 427 -23.28 -41.40 -16.31
C ALA A 427 -22.61 -42.69 -16.79
#